data_AF-A0A327RTC3-F1
#
_entry.id   AF-A0A327RTC3-F1
#
_cell.length_a   1.000
_cell.length_b   1.000
_cell.length_c   1.000
_cell.angle_alpha   90.00
_cell.angle_beta   90.00
_cell.angle_gamma   90.00
#
_symmetry.space_group_name_H-M   'P 1'
#
loop_
_entity.id
_entity.type
_entity.pdbx_description
1 polymer ?
#
loop_
_entity_poly.entity_id
_entity_poly.type
_entity_poly.pdbx_seq_one_letter_code
_entity_poly.pdbx_strand_id
1 'polypeptide(L)'
;MNYYKDFDNCLSSMIDSIKGVLYHRSNEIFERLDFYNDEIYLEPLIYSYLAQNDEKWLDSIIIGYENEKKEEINVFSNSYGVIYLPRIGYFITDKISSTFTLRIVSGEFLLFFYGEKLSYIFEPIVKLLNDVELVIHPHPLLESFFTNNSKVFNDEILSKVKNVHTNHLNKAFDILKCCNPEFYVLLMKSVKKVMLFNSETPNSFAVLAAHSMVFFNVNSWDNEMFFVDHFSHEGSHVIFNILTFKSKITLFKLPYVTTFAVASGKQEEHSTIYLRFHGLFTFIEIIKSLMAVIKSKKVSVAAVHEAKGRIGFQLKRFENSLKSFEGLDLFQQEGLIWFRYFESHYVEFEREIGYLRTSYDLSYQSYDFNSKVFNELNPASPPGK
;
A
#
# COMPACT_ATOMS: atom_id res chain seq x y z
N MET A 1 -13.40 -10.13 -18.98
CA MET A 1 -12.48 -8.99 -18.79
C MET A 1 -11.14 -9.56 -18.35
N ASN A 2 -10.03 -9.14 -18.98
CA ASN A 2 -8.69 -9.58 -18.59
C ASN A 2 -7.82 -8.34 -18.33
N TYR A 3 -7.94 -7.78 -17.13
CA TYR A 3 -7.26 -6.54 -16.74
C TYR A 3 -5.73 -6.69 -16.68
N TYR A 4 -5.19 -7.90 -16.58
CA TYR A 4 -3.75 -8.11 -16.68
C TYR A 4 -3.18 -7.63 -18.03
N LYS A 5 -3.96 -7.72 -19.11
CA LYS A 5 -3.54 -7.26 -20.44
C LYS A 5 -3.61 -5.75 -20.61
N ASP A 6 -4.58 -5.10 -19.96
CA ASP A 6 -4.82 -3.67 -20.11
C ASP A 6 -3.99 -2.83 -19.12
N PHE A 7 -3.41 -3.47 -18.09
CA PHE A 7 -2.72 -2.81 -17.00
C PHE A 7 -1.59 -1.88 -17.46
N ASP A 8 -0.75 -2.31 -18.41
CA ASP A 8 0.40 -1.50 -18.86
C ASP A 8 -0.04 -0.20 -19.57
N ASN A 9 -1.14 -0.25 -20.33
CA ASN A 9 -1.71 0.94 -20.97
C ASN A 9 -2.30 1.90 -19.93
N CYS A 10 -2.97 1.36 -18.90
CA CYS A 10 -3.51 2.14 -17.79
C CYS A 10 -2.40 2.78 -16.95
N LEU A 11 -1.33 2.04 -16.66
CA LEU A 11 -0.15 2.51 -15.94
C LEU A 11 0.54 3.66 -16.69
N SER A 12 0.80 3.47 -17.99
CA SER A 12 1.41 4.50 -18.84
C SER A 12 0.58 5.77 -18.85
N SER A 13 -0.75 5.63 -18.96
CA SER A 13 -1.68 6.76 -18.94
C SER A 13 -1.66 7.55 -17.62
N MET A 14 -1.52 6.85 -16.50
CA MET A 14 -1.39 7.47 -15.19
C MET A 14 -0.06 8.21 -15.07
N ILE A 15 1.04 7.57 -15.47
CA ILE A 15 2.39 8.16 -15.44
C ILE A 15 2.46 9.42 -16.30
N ASP A 16 1.92 9.40 -17.51
CA ASP A 16 1.87 10.59 -18.39
C ASP A 16 1.08 11.73 -17.77
N SER A 17 0.02 11.43 -17.02
CA SER A 17 -0.75 12.44 -16.29
C SER A 17 0.07 13.04 -15.14
N ILE A 18 0.84 12.22 -14.42
CA ILE A 18 1.75 12.70 -13.36
C ILE A 18 2.87 13.57 -13.94
N LYS A 19 3.49 13.16 -15.06
CA LYS A 19 4.45 13.96 -15.81
C LYS A 19 3.87 15.33 -16.17
N GLY A 20 2.65 15.36 -16.72
CA GLY A 20 1.98 16.61 -17.10
C GLY A 20 1.72 17.55 -15.90
N VAL A 21 1.21 17.01 -14.78
CA VAL A 21 0.95 17.81 -13.58
C VAL A 21 2.26 18.31 -12.95
N LEU A 22 3.30 17.47 -12.92
CA LEU A 22 4.60 17.84 -12.37
C LEU A 22 5.27 18.94 -13.21
N TYR A 23 5.20 18.85 -14.54
CA TYR A 23 5.68 19.89 -15.45
C TYR A 23 4.94 21.21 -15.24
N HIS A 24 3.61 21.17 -15.08
CA HIS A 24 2.82 22.39 -14.82
C HIS A 24 3.25 23.10 -13.53
N ARG A 25 3.74 22.34 -12.54
CA ARG A 25 4.20 22.88 -11.27
C ARG A 25 5.68 23.30 -11.29
N SER A 26 6.50 22.67 -12.12
CA SER A 26 7.92 22.98 -12.30
C SER A 26 8.31 22.76 -13.76
N ASN A 27 8.34 23.85 -14.54
CA ASN A 27 8.57 23.79 -15.99
C ASN A 27 9.95 23.24 -16.38
N GLU A 28 10.93 23.27 -15.46
CA GLU A 28 12.30 22.79 -15.67
C GLU A 28 12.49 21.32 -15.22
N ILE A 29 11.43 20.65 -14.76
CA ILE A 29 11.56 19.33 -14.12
C ILE A 29 12.21 18.27 -15.01
N PHE A 30 11.97 18.31 -16.32
CA PHE A 30 12.53 17.33 -17.26
C PHE A 30 13.96 17.66 -17.72
N GLU A 31 14.50 18.82 -17.32
CA GLU A 31 15.94 19.08 -17.41
C GLU A 31 16.68 18.37 -16.27
N ARG A 32 15.98 18.11 -15.17
CA ARG A 32 16.51 17.52 -13.93
C ARG A 32 16.29 16.00 -13.86
N LEU A 33 15.13 15.55 -14.35
CA LEU A 33 14.69 14.15 -14.32
C LEU A 33 14.62 13.55 -15.72
N ASP A 34 14.98 12.28 -15.84
CA ASP A 34 14.79 11.54 -17.08
C ASP A 34 13.30 11.35 -17.38
N PHE A 35 12.83 11.99 -18.45
CA PHE A 35 11.44 11.91 -18.92
C PHE A 35 11.01 10.47 -19.26
N TYR A 36 11.93 9.64 -19.74
CA TYR A 36 11.64 8.28 -20.21
C TYR A 36 11.80 7.22 -19.12
N ASN A 37 12.32 7.59 -17.94
CA ASN A 37 12.41 6.70 -16.80
C ASN A 37 11.12 6.74 -15.96
N ASP A 38 10.16 5.91 -16.35
CA ASP A 38 8.84 5.80 -15.72
C ASP A 38 8.88 5.47 -14.22
N GLU A 39 9.94 4.81 -13.74
CA GLU A 39 10.09 4.46 -12.32
C GLU A 39 10.18 5.70 -11.41
N ILE A 40 10.68 6.83 -11.94
CA ILE A 40 10.76 8.09 -11.18
C ILE A 40 9.35 8.60 -10.84
N TYR A 41 8.42 8.49 -11.80
CA TYR A 41 7.05 9.00 -11.66
C TYR A 41 6.12 8.04 -10.89
N LEU A 42 6.67 6.92 -10.43
CA LEU A 42 6.05 6.02 -9.45
C LEU A 42 6.59 6.25 -8.03
N GLU A 43 7.41 7.28 -7.80
CA GLU A 43 7.85 7.71 -6.47
C GLU A 43 6.65 8.22 -5.65
N PRO A 44 6.26 7.54 -4.55
CA PRO A 44 5.09 7.92 -3.77
C PRO A 44 5.12 9.35 -3.23
N LEU A 45 6.30 9.88 -2.89
CA LEU A 45 6.41 11.25 -2.40
C LEU A 45 6.10 12.31 -3.48
N ILE A 46 6.21 11.99 -4.77
CA ILE A 46 5.74 12.88 -5.84
C ILE A 46 4.22 13.04 -5.75
N TYR A 47 3.48 11.96 -5.50
CA TYR A 47 2.02 12.03 -5.30
C TYR A 47 1.66 12.84 -4.06
N SER A 48 2.41 12.66 -2.96
CA SER A 48 2.17 13.42 -1.72
C SER A 48 2.47 14.90 -1.92
N TYR A 49 3.54 15.22 -2.65
CA TYR A 49 3.87 16.57 -3.06
C TYR A 49 2.76 17.18 -3.92
N LEU A 50 2.30 16.48 -4.97
CA LEU A 50 1.25 16.97 -5.86
C LEU A 50 -0.12 17.13 -5.19
N ALA A 51 -0.39 16.38 -4.11
CA ALA A 51 -1.63 16.48 -3.34
C ALA A 51 -1.70 17.72 -2.42
N GLN A 52 -0.61 18.46 -2.27
CA GLN A 52 -0.54 19.68 -1.45
C GLN A 52 -0.05 20.90 -2.26
N ASN A 53 -0.15 22.08 -1.66
CA ASN A 53 0.21 23.34 -2.31
C ASN A 53 1.66 23.82 -2.04
N ASP A 54 2.41 23.19 -1.13
CA ASP A 54 3.76 23.64 -0.76
C ASP A 54 4.85 23.12 -1.73
N GLU A 55 5.67 24.04 -2.26
CA GLU A 55 6.71 23.74 -3.24
C GLU A 55 8.05 23.29 -2.63
N LYS A 56 8.27 23.52 -1.33
CA LYS A 56 9.60 23.38 -0.70
C LYS A 56 10.20 21.97 -0.71
N TRP A 57 9.39 20.95 -0.98
CA TRP A 57 9.75 19.54 -0.86
C TRP A 57 10.34 18.94 -2.12
N LEU A 58 10.16 19.58 -3.27
CA LEU A 58 10.47 18.97 -4.56
C LEU A 58 11.93 18.52 -4.61
N ASP A 59 12.87 19.42 -4.28
CA ASP A 59 14.30 19.13 -4.28
C ASP A 59 14.67 17.95 -3.38
N SER A 60 14.13 17.86 -2.16
CA SER A 60 14.40 16.73 -1.25
C SER A 60 13.81 15.40 -1.73
N ILE A 61 12.75 15.43 -2.54
CA ILE A 61 12.15 14.22 -3.11
C ILE A 61 12.97 13.71 -4.30
N ILE A 62 13.44 14.62 -5.16
CA ILE A 62 13.96 14.25 -6.47
C ILE A 62 15.49 14.16 -6.54
N ILE A 63 16.24 14.70 -5.58
CA ILE A 63 17.71 14.72 -5.57
C ILE A 63 18.36 13.33 -5.76
N GLY A 64 17.69 12.27 -5.31
CA GLY A 64 18.15 10.90 -5.51
C GLY A 64 17.97 10.34 -6.93
N TYR A 65 17.17 11.03 -7.75
CA TYR A 65 16.82 10.69 -9.12
C TYR A 65 17.44 11.61 -10.17
N GLU A 66 18.01 12.75 -9.76
CA GLU A 66 18.63 13.71 -10.68
C GLU A 66 19.89 13.16 -11.35
N ASN A 67 20.02 13.42 -12.65
CA ASN A 67 21.25 13.12 -13.41
C ASN A 67 22.41 13.97 -12.90
N GLU A 68 22.16 15.28 -12.73
CA GLU A 68 23.08 16.25 -12.16
C GLU A 68 22.48 16.77 -10.86
N LYS A 69 23.01 16.31 -9.73
CA LYS A 69 22.52 16.68 -8.41
C LYS A 69 22.83 18.15 -8.13
N LYS A 70 21.84 18.89 -7.65
CA LYS A 70 22.08 20.21 -7.06
C LYS A 70 23.13 20.13 -5.94
N GLU A 71 24.08 21.04 -5.95
CA GLU A 71 25.14 21.09 -4.93
C GLU A 71 24.59 21.46 -3.55
N GLU A 72 23.47 22.18 -3.50
CA GLU A 72 22.83 22.65 -2.27
C GLU A 72 21.31 22.55 -2.39
N ILE A 73 20.66 21.94 -1.39
CA ILE A 73 19.19 21.86 -1.29
C ILE A 73 18.73 22.05 0.16
N ASN A 74 17.46 22.44 0.32
CA ASN A 74 16.81 22.38 1.63
C ASN A 74 16.26 20.98 1.89
N VAL A 75 16.43 20.50 3.12
CA VAL A 75 15.92 19.21 3.60
C VAL A 75 15.27 19.36 4.96
N PHE A 76 14.42 18.42 5.32
CA PHE A 76 13.52 18.57 6.46
C PHE A 76 13.53 17.32 7.33
N SER A 77 13.74 17.48 8.64
CA SER A 77 13.58 16.37 9.58
C SER A 77 12.10 16.19 9.95
N ASN A 78 11.72 14.95 10.21
CA ASN A 78 10.43 14.62 10.79
C ASN A 78 10.40 14.86 12.31
N SER A 79 9.28 14.49 12.93
CA SER A 79 9.08 14.58 14.39
C SER A 79 10.07 13.77 15.24
N TYR A 80 10.91 12.93 14.61
CA TYR A 80 11.95 12.10 15.24
C TYR A 80 13.38 12.58 14.94
N GLY A 81 13.56 13.71 14.24
CA GLY A 81 14.89 14.23 13.89
C GLY A 81 15.53 13.50 12.70
N VAL A 82 14.75 12.73 11.95
CA VAL A 82 15.21 11.97 10.78
C VAL A 82 14.85 12.71 9.51
N ILE A 83 15.85 12.97 8.67
CA ILE A 83 15.69 13.45 7.29
C ILE A 83 15.75 12.22 6.39
N TYR A 84 14.70 11.98 5.61
CA TYR A 84 14.65 10.88 4.64
C TYR A 84 14.68 11.42 3.22
N LEU A 85 15.62 10.93 2.41
CA LEU A 85 15.77 11.27 1.00
C LEU A 85 15.66 9.98 0.14
N PRO A 86 14.69 9.89 -0.80
CA PRO A 86 14.55 8.75 -1.70
C PRO A 86 15.85 8.42 -2.43
N ARG A 87 16.12 7.13 -2.65
CA ARG A 87 17.34 6.60 -3.31
C ARG A 87 18.66 6.89 -2.58
N ILE A 88 18.68 7.72 -1.53
CA ILE A 88 19.89 8.10 -0.78
C ILE A 88 19.90 7.40 0.58
N GLY A 89 18.96 7.72 1.46
CA GLY A 89 18.93 7.18 2.82
C GLY A 89 18.38 8.15 3.86
N TYR A 90 18.82 7.94 5.10
CA TYR A 90 18.37 8.63 6.28
C TYR A 90 19.53 9.38 6.95
N PHE A 91 19.29 10.62 7.34
CA PHE A 91 20.20 11.45 8.12
C PHE A 91 19.55 11.71 9.48
N ILE A 92 20.13 11.11 10.52
CA ILE A 92 19.57 11.13 11.88
C ILE A 92 20.29 12.21 12.68
N THR A 93 19.52 13.12 13.27
CA THR A 93 19.99 14.28 14.04
C THR A 93 19.21 14.43 15.34
N ASP A 94 19.67 15.31 16.24
CA ASP A 94 18.94 15.69 17.45
C ASP A 94 17.89 16.80 17.20
N LYS A 95 17.82 17.37 15.99
CA LYS A 95 16.92 18.47 15.65
C LYS A 95 15.65 17.94 14.99
N ILE A 96 14.56 17.91 15.74
CA ILE A 96 13.23 17.47 15.27
C ILE A 96 12.52 18.56 14.47
N SER A 97 11.66 18.15 13.53
CA SER A 97 10.76 19.02 12.75
C SER A 97 11.42 20.30 12.23
N SER A 98 12.66 20.18 11.76
CA SER A 98 13.57 21.30 11.47
C SER A 98 13.93 21.34 9.98
N THR A 99 14.33 22.51 9.50
CA THR A 99 14.86 22.70 8.14
C THR A 99 16.38 22.80 8.20
N PHE A 100 17.04 22.19 7.23
CA PHE A 100 18.50 22.15 7.09
C PHE A 100 18.87 22.46 5.65
N THR A 101 20.13 22.81 5.48
CA THR A 101 20.76 22.87 4.16
C THR A 101 21.65 21.65 4.00
N LEU A 102 21.40 20.85 2.96
CA LEU A 102 22.26 19.74 2.56
C LEU A 102 23.16 20.20 1.42
N ARG A 103 24.47 20.12 1.62
CA ARG A 103 25.47 20.33 0.56
C ARG A 103 26.08 19.03 0.11
N ILE A 104 26.30 18.88 -1.20
CA ILE A 104 26.98 17.73 -1.80
C ILE A 104 28.33 18.21 -2.31
N VAL A 105 29.41 17.85 -1.62
CA VAL A 105 30.79 18.26 -1.98
C VAL A 105 31.59 17.02 -2.29
N SER A 106 32.03 16.87 -3.55
CA SER A 106 32.81 15.72 -4.01
C SER A 106 32.16 14.36 -3.68
N GLY A 107 30.82 14.31 -3.70
CA GLY A 107 30.04 13.11 -3.37
C GLY A 107 29.77 12.88 -1.88
N GLU A 108 30.31 13.73 -1.00
CA GLU A 108 30.00 13.70 0.42
C GLU A 108 28.83 14.62 0.75
N PHE A 109 27.98 14.15 1.66
CA PHE A 109 26.87 14.94 2.18
C PHE A 109 27.32 15.75 3.41
N LEU A 110 27.05 17.05 3.42
CA LEU A 110 27.33 17.94 4.53
C LEU A 110 26.01 18.60 4.95
N LEU A 111 25.63 18.44 6.21
CA LEU A 111 24.39 18.98 6.75
C LEU A 111 24.66 20.26 7.54
N PHE A 112 23.86 21.30 7.32
CA PHE A 112 23.98 22.59 8.01
C PHE A 112 22.66 22.99 8.66
N PHE A 113 22.74 23.51 9.88
CA PHE A 113 21.62 24.06 10.63
C PHE A 113 21.95 25.51 11.01
N TYR A 114 21.17 26.48 10.51
CA TYR A 114 21.45 27.92 10.65
C TYR A 114 22.89 28.32 10.26
N GLY A 115 23.42 27.70 9.20
CA GLY A 115 24.77 27.98 8.67
C GLY A 115 25.91 27.25 9.39
N GLU A 116 25.65 26.56 10.50
CA GLU A 116 26.63 25.76 11.20
C GLU A 116 26.60 24.31 10.72
N LYS A 117 27.78 23.72 10.48
CA LYS A 117 27.90 22.31 10.10
C LYS A 117 27.45 21.42 11.26
N LEU A 118 26.49 20.55 11.01
CA LEU A 118 25.94 19.60 11.97
C LEU A 118 26.46 18.19 11.70
N SER A 119 26.78 17.43 12.75
CA SER A 119 27.02 15.99 12.65
C SER A 119 25.71 15.22 12.56
N TYR A 120 25.73 14.09 11.88
CA TYR A 120 24.57 13.21 11.74
C TYR A 120 25.01 11.75 11.68
N ILE A 121 24.08 10.84 11.93
CA ILE A 121 24.25 9.41 11.65
C ILE A 121 23.58 9.11 10.31
N PHE A 122 24.31 8.45 9.42
CA PHE A 122 23.76 8.03 8.12
C PHE A 122 23.30 6.58 8.17
N GLU A 123 22.09 6.32 7.69
CA GLU A 123 21.62 4.97 7.40
C GLU A 123 21.19 4.86 5.93
N PRO A 124 21.64 3.83 5.19
CA PRO A 124 21.20 3.64 3.81
C PRO A 124 19.72 3.22 3.75
N ILE A 125 19.11 3.39 2.58
CA ILE A 125 17.78 2.81 2.31
C ILE A 125 17.81 1.28 2.48
N VAL A 126 16.69 0.70 2.91
CA VAL A 126 16.52 -0.75 3.00
C VAL A 126 15.65 -1.21 1.85
N LYS A 127 16.12 -2.24 1.14
CA LYS A 127 15.38 -2.86 0.04
C LYS A 127 14.96 -4.28 0.41
N LEU A 128 13.77 -4.65 -0.04
CA LEU A 128 13.29 -6.03 -0.06
C LEU A 128 13.83 -6.74 -1.32
N LEU A 129 13.65 -8.07 -1.43
CA LEU A 129 14.24 -8.89 -2.52
C LEU A 129 13.89 -8.44 -3.96
N ASN A 130 12.91 -7.57 -4.13
CA ASN A 130 12.37 -7.16 -5.44
C ASN A 130 12.45 -5.64 -5.68
N ASP A 131 13.48 -4.98 -5.14
CA ASP A 131 13.72 -3.54 -5.25
C ASP A 131 12.66 -2.61 -4.64
N VAL A 132 11.60 -3.17 -4.05
CA VAL A 132 10.65 -2.43 -3.19
C VAL A 132 11.39 -1.92 -1.96
N GLU A 133 11.30 -0.62 -1.72
CA GLU A 133 11.92 0.02 -0.57
C GLU A 133 11.09 -0.21 0.70
N LEU A 134 11.76 -0.63 1.78
CA LEU A 134 11.19 -0.65 3.12
C LEU A 134 11.48 0.69 3.79
N VAL A 135 10.44 1.52 3.91
CA VAL A 135 10.49 2.82 4.56
C VAL A 135 10.40 2.63 6.08
N ILE A 136 11.44 3.05 6.79
CA ILE A 136 11.57 2.83 8.24
C ILE A 136 11.07 4.04 9.03
N HIS A 137 11.30 5.24 8.50
CA HIS A 137 10.87 6.50 9.10
C HIS A 137 10.01 7.27 8.11
N PRO A 138 8.90 7.89 8.55
CA PRO A 138 8.04 8.64 7.65
C PRO A 138 8.78 9.86 7.14
N HIS A 139 8.61 10.16 5.86
CA HIS A 139 8.82 11.51 5.36
C HIS A 139 7.77 12.44 6.01
N PRO A 140 8.09 13.72 6.33
CA PRO A 140 7.11 14.65 6.91
C PRO A 140 5.79 14.76 6.13
N LEU A 141 5.84 14.68 4.79
CA LEU A 141 4.63 14.66 3.94
C LEU A 141 3.66 13.50 4.22
N LEU A 142 4.16 12.38 4.75
CA LEU A 142 3.36 11.21 5.05
C LEU A 142 2.73 11.26 6.45
N GLU A 143 3.21 12.13 7.35
CA GLU A 143 2.74 12.17 8.75
C GLU A 143 1.22 12.45 8.83
N SER A 144 0.69 13.26 7.90
CA SER A 144 -0.75 13.58 7.85
C SER A 144 -1.66 12.38 7.57
N PHE A 145 -1.12 11.27 7.04
CA PHE A 145 -1.90 10.07 6.76
C PHE A 145 -2.17 9.22 8.01
N PHE A 146 -1.44 9.49 9.10
CA PHE A 146 -1.62 8.82 10.37
C PHE A 146 -2.41 9.73 11.29
N THR A 147 -3.72 9.49 11.40
CA THR A 147 -4.61 10.30 12.24
C THR A 147 -4.21 10.22 13.72
N ASN A 148 -4.33 11.36 14.42
CA ASN A 148 -4.33 11.54 15.90
C ASN A 148 -3.05 11.87 16.68
N ASN A 149 -1.93 12.35 16.11
CA ASN A 149 -0.76 12.85 16.91
C ASN A 149 -0.24 11.88 18.01
N SER A 150 -0.75 10.65 18.06
CA SER A 150 -0.47 9.64 19.05
C SER A 150 0.69 8.85 18.49
N LYS A 151 1.89 9.05 19.05
CA LYS A 151 3.16 8.34 18.74
C LYS A 151 2.96 7.13 17.82
N VAL A 152 2.85 7.39 16.51
CA VAL A 152 2.46 6.42 15.47
C VAL A 152 3.53 5.35 15.32
N PHE A 153 4.74 5.68 15.76
CA PHE A 153 5.90 4.82 15.76
C PHE A 153 6.24 4.53 17.21
N ASN A 154 5.86 3.33 17.68
CA ASN A 154 6.52 2.75 18.83
C ASN A 154 7.90 2.26 18.36
N ASP A 155 8.90 3.15 18.47
CA ASP A 155 10.28 2.91 18.00
C ASP A 155 10.91 1.64 18.59
N GLU A 156 10.49 1.25 19.80
CA GLU A 156 10.98 0.02 20.45
C GLU A 156 10.42 -1.24 19.78
N ILE A 157 9.17 -1.20 19.31
CA ILE A 157 8.56 -2.27 18.52
C ILE A 157 9.20 -2.30 17.14
N LEU A 158 9.27 -1.17 16.44
CA LEU A 158 9.82 -1.12 15.07
C LEU A 158 11.28 -1.57 15.00
N SER A 159 12.12 -1.17 15.94
CA SER A 159 13.54 -1.60 15.98
C SER A 159 13.72 -3.10 16.23
N LYS A 160 12.94 -3.70 17.15
CA LYS A 160 13.00 -5.15 17.44
C LYS A 160 12.36 -5.99 16.32
N VAL A 161 11.36 -5.44 15.67
CA VAL A 161 10.49 -6.16 14.73
C VAL A 161 10.95 -6.02 13.27
N LYS A 162 11.73 -4.97 12.93
CA LYS A 162 12.24 -4.71 11.57
C LYS A 162 12.87 -5.94 10.93
N ASN A 163 13.79 -6.61 11.61
CA ASN A 163 14.49 -7.77 11.02
C ASN A 163 13.55 -8.97 10.84
N VAL A 164 12.67 -9.22 11.80
CA VAL A 164 11.71 -10.33 11.77
C VAL A 164 10.70 -10.12 10.63
N HIS A 165 10.07 -8.96 10.56
CA HIS A 165 9.10 -8.65 9.50
C HIS A 165 9.76 -8.48 8.13
N THR A 166 11.00 -8.01 8.03
CA THR A 166 11.72 -8.00 6.74
C THR A 166 11.81 -9.42 6.15
N ASN A 167 12.09 -10.42 6.99
CA ASN A 167 12.08 -11.82 6.55
C ASN A 167 10.68 -12.30 6.15
N HIS A 168 9.65 -11.98 6.93
CA HIS A 168 8.26 -12.35 6.59
C HIS A 168 7.76 -11.66 5.32
N LEU A 169 8.11 -10.39 5.08
CA LEU A 169 7.81 -9.66 3.85
C LEU A 169 8.45 -10.34 2.63
N ASN A 170 9.74 -10.68 2.72
CA ASN A 170 10.44 -11.38 1.63
C ASN A 170 9.81 -12.75 1.34
N LYS A 171 9.48 -13.52 2.38
CA LYS A 171 8.75 -14.79 2.22
C LYS A 171 7.37 -14.60 1.59
N ALA A 172 6.64 -13.55 1.96
CA ALA A 172 5.35 -13.24 1.37
C ALA A 172 5.48 -12.95 -0.14
N PHE A 173 6.51 -12.21 -0.56
CA PHE A 173 6.80 -12.04 -1.98
C PHE A 173 7.12 -13.37 -2.68
N ASP A 174 7.93 -14.24 -2.07
CA ASP A 174 8.22 -15.56 -2.65
C ASP A 174 6.95 -16.42 -2.79
N ILE A 175 6.07 -16.39 -1.79
CA ILE A 175 4.78 -17.06 -1.81
C ILE A 175 3.91 -16.51 -2.94
N LEU A 176 3.75 -15.18 -3.04
CA LEU A 176 2.96 -14.53 -4.10
C LEU A 176 3.53 -14.84 -5.48
N LYS A 177 4.85 -14.71 -5.68
CA LYS A 177 5.54 -15.02 -6.93
C LYS A 177 5.31 -16.46 -7.36
N CYS A 178 5.33 -17.40 -6.42
CA CYS A 178 5.17 -18.81 -6.72
C CYS A 178 3.72 -19.24 -6.89
N CYS A 179 2.80 -18.69 -6.10
CA CYS A 179 1.42 -19.15 -6.03
C CYS A 179 0.48 -18.32 -6.92
N ASN A 180 0.67 -17.00 -7.00
CA ASN A 180 -0.13 -16.08 -7.81
C ASN A 180 0.79 -15.16 -8.66
N PRO A 181 1.50 -15.71 -9.66
CA PRO A 181 2.51 -14.99 -10.42
C PRO A 181 1.95 -13.80 -11.22
N GLU A 182 0.71 -13.89 -11.72
CA GLU A 182 0.09 -12.80 -12.48
C GLU A 182 -0.15 -11.57 -11.58
N PHE A 183 -0.73 -11.78 -10.39
CA PHE A 183 -0.88 -10.71 -9.41
C PHE A 183 0.47 -10.17 -8.95
N TYR A 184 1.44 -11.04 -8.69
CA TYR A 184 2.78 -10.65 -8.30
C TYR A 184 3.43 -9.69 -9.33
N VAL A 185 3.28 -9.96 -10.62
CA VAL A 185 3.79 -9.06 -11.68
C VAL A 185 3.12 -7.68 -11.59
N LEU A 186 1.80 -7.61 -11.41
CA LEU A 186 1.11 -6.33 -11.24
C LEU A 186 1.57 -5.59 -9.98
N LEU A 187 1.78 -6.33 -8.88
CA LEU A 187 2.26 -5.77 -7.63
C LEU A 187 3.65 -5.13 -7.79
N MET A 188 4.58 -5.79 -8.50
CA MET A 188 5.94 -5.25 -8.73
C MET A 188 5.97 -4.04 -9.66
N LYS A 189 5.01 -3.95 -10.60
CA LYS A 189 4.85 -2.76 -11.44
C LYS A 189 4.26 -1.58 -10.68
N SER A 190 3.40 -1.84 -9.70
CA SER A 190 2.58 -0.80 -9.04
C SER A 190 3.14 -0.32 -7.71
N VAL A 191 3.70 -1.20 -6.87
CA VAL A 191 4.15 -0.89 -5.51
C VAL A 191 5.66 -0.73 -5.49
N LYS A 192 6.12 0.46 -5.09
CA LYS A 192 7.55 0.82 -5.00
C LYS A 192 8.04 0.94 -3.56
N LYS A 193 7.14 1.23 -2.62
CA LYS A 193 7.48 1.38 -1.19
C LYS A 193 6.50 0.65 -0.29
N VAL A 194 7.03 0.11 0.79
CA VAL A 194 6.27 -0.46 1.90
C VAL A 194 6.72 0.25 3.16
N MET A 195 5.76 0.67 3.99
CA MET A 195 6.06 1.17 5.32
C MET A 195 5.43 0.29 6.38
N LEU A 196 6.19 0.00 7.43
CA LEU A 196 5.68 -0.68 8.61
C LEU A 196 5.44 0.36 9.70
N PHE A 197 4.31 0.24 10.38
CA PHE A 197 3.99 1.04 11.55
C PHE A 197 3.21 0.19 12.56
N ASN A 198 3.07 0.66 13.79
CA ASN A 198 2.26 -0.02 14.80
C ASN A 198 1.43 1.04 15.54
N SER A 199 0.12 0.99 15.35
CA SER A 199 -0.81 1.93 15.99
C SER A 199 -2.14 1.24 16.28
N GLU A 200 -2.93 1.78 17.21
CA GLU A 200 -4.32 1.36 17.39
C GLU A 200 -5.17 1.74 16.17
N THR A 201 -4.88 2.90 15.58
CA THR A 201 -5.49 3.39 14.33
C THR A 201 -4.49 4.25 13.54
N PRO A 202 -4.55 4.27 12.20
CA PRO A 202 -5.41 3.46 11.33
C PRO A 202 -4.96 1.99 11.24
N ASN A 203 -5.81 1.13 10.65
CA ASN A 203 -5.41 -0.20 10.16
C ASN A 203 -4.40 -0.07 9.01
N SER A 204 -3.94 -1.18 8.43
CA SER A 204 -3.18 -1.14 7.17
C SER A 204 -3.97 -0.39 6.08
N PHE A 205 -3.25 0.34 5.21
CA PHE A 205 -3.88 1.19 4.21
C PHE A 205 -3.00 1.45 2.98
N ALA A 206 -3.65 1.88 1.90
CA ALA A 206 -3.06 2.55 0.76
C ALA A 206 -3.89 3.80 0.42
N VAL A 207 -3.23 4.88 0.02
CA VAL A 207 -3.89 6.17 -0.28
C VAL A 207 -3.44 6.74 -1.61
N LEU A 208 -4.33 7.42 -2.33
CA LEU A 208 -4.03 8.06 -3.61
C LEU A 208 -2.94 9.14 -3.48
N ALA A 209 -2.92 9.87 -2.35
CA ALA A 209 -1.91 10.88 -2.07
C ALA A 209 -0.51 10.29 -1.78
N ALA A 210 -0.37 8.98 -1.70
CA ALA A 210 0.92 8.28 -1.65
C ALA A 210 0.84 7.05 -2.55
N HIS A 211 0.37 7.24 -3.79
CA HIS A 211 0.22 6.14 -4.72
C HIS A 211 1.54 5.40 -4.91
N SER A 212 1.49 4.11 -5.25
CA SER A 212 2.65 3.21 -5.30
C SER A 212 3.31 2.91 -3.93
N MET A 213 2.66 3.28 -2.83
CA MET A 213 3.05 2.90 -1.47
C MET A 213 1.93 2.14 -0.75
N VAL A 214 2.32 1.16 0.06
CA VAL A 214 1.42 0.46 0.99
C VAL A 214 1.94 0.61 2.42
N PHE A 215 1.02 0.77 3.36
CA PHE A 215 1.31 0.98 4.77
C PHE A 215 0.73 -0.20 5.57
N PHE A 216 1.58 -0.94 6.28
CA PHE A 216 1.16 -2.08 7.08
C PHE A 216 1.21 -1.75 8.56
N ASN A 217 0.04 -1.85 9.21
CA ASN A 217 -0.07 -1.81 10.66
C ASN A 217 0.25 -3.21 11.19
N VAL A 218 1.44 -3.37 11.75
CA VAL A 218 2.01 -4.69 12.10
C VAL A 218 2.14 -4.87 13.59
N ASN A 219 1.88 -6.09 14.04
CA ASN A 219 2.07 -6.55 15.41
C ASN A 219 3.23 -7.55 15.46
N SER A 220 3.79 -7.75 16.66
CA SER A 220 4.92 -8.67 16.86
C SER A 220 4.65 -10.14 16.49
N TRP A 221 3.38 -10.56 16.40
CA TRP A 221 2.99 -11.91 16.02
C TRP A 221 2.64 -12.07 14.53
N ASP A 222 2.67 -10.99 13.74
CA ASP A 222 2.34 -11.06 12.32
C ASP A 222 3.44 -11.78 11.52
N ASN A 223 3.02 -12.65 10.61
CA ASN A 223 3.88 -13.57 9.87
C ASN A 223 3.75 -13.36 8.34
N GLU A 224 4.36 -14.23 7.53
CA GLU A 224 4.29 -14.12 6.07
C GLU A 224 2.85 -14.20 5.52
N MET A 225 1.93 -14.91 6.17
CA MET A 225 0.54 -15.01 5.71
C MET A 225 -0.25 -13.72 5.97
N PHE A 226 0.07 -12.99 7.05
CA PHE A 226 -0.41 -11.62 7.24
C PHE A 226 -0.02 -10.75 6.04
N PHE A 227 1.25 -10.81 5.61
CA PHE A 227 1.73 -9.99 4.49
C PHE A 227 1.18 -10.47 3.14
N VAL A 228 0.97 -11.78 2.91
CA VAL A 228 0.30 -12.28 1.68
C VAL A 228 -1.11 -11.70 1.55
N ASP A 229 -1.88 -11.72 2.63
CA ASP A 229 -3.22 -11.12 2.70
C ASP A 229 -3.17 -9.60 2.47
N HIS A 230 -2.31 -8.90 3.21
CA HIS A 230 -2.22 -7.44 3.15
C HIS A 230 -1.61 -6.90 1.86
N PHE A 231 -0.66 -7.58 1.23
CA PHE A 231 -0.22 -7.23 -0.13
C PHE A 231 -1.35 -7.44 -1.13
N SER A 232 -2.12 -8.53 -1.00
CA SER A 232 -3.27 -8.78 -1.85
C SER A 232 -4.39 -7.76 -1.63
N HIS A 233 -4.50 -7.20 -0.42
CA HIS A 233 -5.46 -6.15 -0.09
C HIS A 233 -4.97 -4.76 -0.56
N GLU A 234 -3.92 -4.24 0.08
CA GLU A 234 -3.44 -2.86 -0.13
C GLU A 234 -2.76 -2.69 -1.48
N GLY A 235 -2.06 -3.73 -1.97
CA GLY A 235 -1.53 -3.74 -3.32
C GLY A 235 -2.63 -3.70 -4.38
N SER A 236 -3.75 -4.38 -4.14
CA SER A 236 -4.94 -4.27 -5.00
C SER A 236 -5.58 -2.88 -4.94
N HIS A 237 -5.43 -2.18 -3.81
CA HIS A 237 -5.80 -0.77 -3.75
C HIS A 237 -5.03 0.07 -4.77
N VAL A 238 -3.72 -0.12 -4.83
CA VAL A 238 -2.86 0.55 -5.82
C VAL A 238 -3.19 0.10 -7.26
N ILE A 239 -3.26 -1.21 -7.51
CA ILE A 239 -3.50 -1.77 -8.85
C ILE A 239 -4.83 -1.31 -9.46
N PHE A 240 -5.91 -1.32 -8.69
CA PHE A 240 -7.23 -0.97 -9.25
C PHE A 240 -7.37 0.53 -9.50
N ASN A 241 -6.67 1.38 -8.72
CA ASN A 241 -6.56 2.81 -9.01
C ASN A 241 -5.87 3.06 -10.35
N ILE A 242 -4.87 2.24 -10.70
CA ILE A 242 -4.24 2.27 -12.03
C ILE A 242 -5.26 1.81 -13.09
N LEU A 243 -5.87 0.64 -12.92
CA LEU A 243 -6.79 0.05 -13.89
C LEU A 243 -7.98 0.95 -14.24
N THR A 244 -8.49 1.69 -13.26
CA THR A 244 -9.64 2.58 -13.43
C THR A 244 -9.24 4.06 -13.52
N PHE A 245 -7.95 4.37 -13.69
CA PHE A 245 -7.44 5.75 -13.66
C PHE A 245 -8.23 6.69 -14.58
N LYS A 246 -8.46 6.25 -15.83
CA LYS A 246 -9.24 6.99 -16.84
C LYS A 246 -10.75 6.82 -16.67
N SER A 247 -11.21 5.62 -16.31
CA SER A 247 -12.63 5.28 -16.34
C SER A 247 -13.40 5.49 -15.05
N LYS A 248 -12.73 5.79 -13.92
CA LYS A 248 -13.39 5.99 -12.62
C LYS A 248 -14.51 7.04 -12.67
N ILE A 249 -14.39 8.04 -13.55
CA ILE A 249 -15.42 9.08 -13.77
C ILE A 249 -16.67 8.57 -14.50
N THR A 250 -16.58 7.43 -15.18
CA THR A 250 -17.66 6.81 -15.98
C THR A 250 -18.07 5.44 -15.44
N LEU A 251 -17.68 5.07 -14.22
CA LEU A 251 -18.14 3.81 -13.60
C LEU A 251 -19.59 3.91 -13.11
N PHE A 252 -19.99 5.09 -12.61
CA PHE A 252 -21.27 5.28 -11.92
C PHE A 252 -22.09 6.41 -12.53
N LYS A 253 -23.42 6.35 -12.34
CA LYS A 253 -24.36 7.42 -12.72
C LYS A 253 -24.20 8.67 -11.85
N LEU A 254 -23.63 8.50 -10.65
CA LEU A 254 -23.27 9.58 -9.73
C LEU A 254 -21.76 9.84 -9.78
N PRO A 255 -21.29 11.02 -9.37
CA PRO A 255 -19.86 11.26 -9.19
C PRO A 255 -19.22 10.20 -8.27
N TYR A 256 -18.08 9.64 -8.66
CA TYR A 256 -17.43 8.53 -7.94
C TYR A 256 -17.04 8.87 -6.49
N VAL A 257 -16.89 10.16 -6.18
CA VAL A 257 -16.62 10.72 -4.84
C VAL A 257 -17.87 10.85 -3.96
N THR A 258 -19.06 10.60 -4.51
CA THR A 258 -20.31 10.63 -3.74
C THR A 258 -20.26 9.60 -2.63
N THR A 259 -20.78 9.93 -1.45
CA THR A 259 -20.84 8.98 -0.34
C THR A 259 -21.81 7.85 -0.63
N PHE A 260 -21.51 6.66 -0.13
CA PHE A 260 -22.35 5.50 -0.32
C PHE A 260 -23.70 5.64 0.41
N ALA A 261 -23.75 6.40 1.51
CA ALA A 261 -25.00 6.79 2.15
C ALA A 261 -25.96 7.51 1.18
N VAL A 262 -25.46 8.42 0.35
CA VAL A 262 -26.28 9.14 -0.64
C VAL A 262 -26.79 8.19 -1.72
N ALA A 263 -25.94 7.24 -2.16
CA ALA A 263 -26.31 6.28 -3.21
C ALA A 263 -27.32 5.22 -2.74
N SER A 264 -27.20 4.76 -1.48
CA SER A 264 -27.94 3.61 -0.95
C SER A 264 -29.05 3.97 0.04
N GLY A 265 -29.09 5.22 0.52
CA GLY A 265 -29.98 5.66 1.60
C GLY A 265 -29.54 5.24 3.02
N LYS A 266 -28.41 4.54 3.17
CA LYS A 266 -27.90 4.05 4.47
C LYS A 266 -27.02 5.10 5.15
N GLN A 267 -27.56 5.85 6.11
CA GLN A 267 -26.88 7.04 6.67
C GLN A 267 -25.56 6.78 7.41
N GLU A 268 -25.33 5.55 7.87
CA GLU A 268 -24.10 5.18 8.60
C GLU A 268 -22.88 4.98 7.66
N GLU A 269 -23.08 5.08 6.34
CA GLU A 269 -22.06 4.79 5.33
C GLU A 269 -21.33 6.04 4.82
N HIS A 270 -20.22 6.38 5.47
CA HIS A 270 -19.42 7.57 5.14
C HIS A 270 -18.41 7.35 3.99
N SER A 271 -18.11 6.10 3.65
CA SER A 271 -17.23 5.75 2.52
C SER A 271 -17.80 6.23 1.18
N THR A 272 -16.93 6.55 0.21
CA THR A 272 -17.38 6.89 -1.14
C THR A 272 -17.85 5.65 -1.88
N ILE A 273 -18.71 5.84 -2.89
CA ILE A 273 -19.15 4.78 -3.80
C ILE A 273 -17.94 4.08 -4.42
N TYR A 274 -16.98 4.87 -4.90
CA TYR A 274 -15.76 4.34 -5.49
C TYR A 274 -14.98 3.47 -4.51
N LEU A 275 -14.80 3.92 -3.25
CA LEU A 275 -14.06 3.15 -2.25
C LEU A 275 -14.74 1.81 -1.90
N ARG A 276 -16.09 1.80 -1.80
CA ARG A 276 -16.86 0.56 -1.60
C ARG A 276 -16.73 -0.39 -2.78
N PHE A 277 -16.81 0.14 -3.99
CA PHE A 277 -16.66 -0.62 -5.23
C PHE A 277 -15.24 -1.19 -5.37
N HIS A 278 -14.24 -0.40 -4.99
CA HIS A 278 -12.83 -0.76 -4.92
C HIS A 278 -12.62 -1.98 -4.01
N GLY A 279 -13.25 -2.00 -2.83
CA GLY A 279 -13.16 -3.13 -1.91
C GLY A 279 -13.60 -4.47 -2.51
N LEU A 280 -14.50 -4.49 -3.51
CA LEU A 280 -14.87 -5.73 -4.19
C LEU A 280 -13.71 -6.33 -4.99
N PHE A 281 -12.87 -5.48 -5.59
CA PHE A 281 -11.67 -5.94 -6.30
C PHE A 281 -10.63 -6.51 -5.33
N THR A 282 -10.46 -5.90 -4.15
CA THR A 282 -9.47 -6.38 -3.17
C THR A 282 -9.83 -7.76 -2.63
N PHE A 283 -11.11 -8.05 -2.36
CA PHE A 283 -11.54 -9.39 -1.96
C PHE A 283 -11.17 -10.47 -2.99
N ILE A 284 -11.26 -10.16 -4.28
CA ILE A 284 -10.92 -11.12 -5.34
C ILE A 284 -9.46 -11.50 -5.29
N GLU A 285 -8.56 -10.51 -5.24
CA GLU A 285 -7.13 -10.78 -5.24
C GLU A 285 -6.67 -11.43 -3.94
N ILE A 286 -7.24 -11.05 -2.80
CA ILE A 286 -7.01 -11.72 -1.51
C ILE A 286 -7.37 -13.21 -1.62
N ILE A 287 -8.60 -13.51 -2.04
CA ILE A 287 -9.10 -14.89 -2.11
C ILE A 287 -8.31 -15.70 -3.15
N LYS A 288 -8.00 -15.14 -4.33
CA LYS A 288 -7.15 -15.81 -5.34
C LYS A 288 -5.77 -16.17 -4.78
N SER A 289 -5.09 -15.21 -4.15
CA SER A 289 -3.77 -15.42 -3.57
C SER A 289 -3.79 -16.50 -2.48
N LEU A 290 -4.76 -16.45 -1.56
CA LEU A 290 -4.89 -17.43 -0.49
C LEU A 290 -5.31 -18.82 -1.00
N MET A 291 -6.17 -18.91 -2.01
CA MET A 291 -6.54 -20.17 -2.64
C MET A 291 -5.34 -20.82 -3.32
N ALA A 292 -4.49 -20.01 -3.96
CA ALA A 292 -3.25 -20.49 -4.55
C ALA A 292 -2.27 -21.01 -3.49
N VAL A 293 -2.22 -20.39 -2.29
CA VAL A 293 -1.47 -20.91 -1.14
C VAL A 293 -2.00 -22.29 -0.73
N ILE A 294 -3.32 -22.47 -0.59
CA ILE A 294 -3.92 -23.77 -0.23
C ILE A 294 -3.56 -24.87 -1.24
N LYS A 295 -3.55 -24.54 -2.53
CA LYS A 295 -3.25 -25.49 -3.62
C LYS A 295 -1.74 -25.77 -3.74
N SER A 296 -0.89 -24.95 -3.14
CA SER A 296 0.57 -25.06 -3.27
C SER A 296 1.14 -26.14 -2.35
N LYS A 297 2.07 -26.94 -2.91
CA LYS A 297 2.87 -27.91 -2.13
C LYS A 297 4.15 -27.30 -1.54
N LYS A 298 4.39 -26.00 -1.78
CA LYS A 298 5.63 -25.30 -1.42
C LYS A 298 5.52 -24.46 -0.15
N VAL A 299 4.36 -24.46 0.49
CA VAL A 299 4.08 -23.73 1.72
C VAL A 299 3.88 -24.70 2.89
N SER A 300 4.07 -24.20 4.11
CA SER A 300 3.91 -25.02 5.31
C SER A 300 2.44 -25.36 5.58
N VAL A 301 2.20 -26.45 6.32
CA VAL A 301 0.84 -26.83 6.76
C VAL A 301 0.20 -25.72 7.61
N ALA A 302 0.99 -25.04 8.44
CA ALA A 302 0.53 -23.90 9.23
C ALA A 302 0.07 -22.73 8.34
N ALA A 303 0.81 -22.41 7.28
CA ALA A 303 0.42 -21.37 6.33
C ALA A 303 -0.89 -21.73 5.60
N VAL A 304 -1.06 -22.99 5.20
CA VAL A 304 -2.32 -23.48 4.60
C VAL A 304 -3.49 -23.38 5.58
N HIS A 305 -3.28 -23.72 6.84
CA HIS A 305 -4.30 -23.62 7.88
C HIS A 305 -4.75 -22.17 8.11
N GLU A 306 -3.81 -21.25 8.24
CA GLU A 306 -4.12 -19.83 8.37
C GLU A 306 -4.80 -19.27 7.12
N ALA A 307 -4.33 -19.63 5.92
CA ALA A 307 -4.94 -19.21 4.65
C ALA A 307 -6.42 -19.60 4.55
N LYS A 308 -6.79 -20.80 5.03
CA LYS A 308 -8.19 -21.24 5.08
C LYS A 308 -9.04 -20.39 6.02
N GLY A 309 -8.52 -20.05 7.19
CA GLY A 309 -9.19 -19.14 8.14
C GLY A 309 -9.42 -17.76 7.53
N ARG A 310 -8.38 -17.18 6.92
CA ARG A 310 -8.46 -15.88 6.22
C ARG A 310 -9.49 -15.91 5.08
N ILE A 311 -9.53 -16.98 4.28
CA ILE A 311 -10.55 -17.11 3.21
C ILE A 311 -11.97 -17.13 3.78
N GLY A 312 -12.23 -17.92 4.84
CA GLY A 312 -13.55 -17.96 5.48
C GLY A 312 -14.00 -16.57 5.95
N PHE A 313 -13.07 -15.80 6.53
CA PHE A 313 -13.30 -14.42 6.96
C PHE A 313 -13.59 -13.48 5.77
N GLN A 314 -12.79 -13.55 4.71
CA GLN A 314 -12.89 -12.65 3.56
C GLN A 314 -14.12 -12.96 2.68
N LEU A 315 -14.49 -14.23 2.48
CA LEU A 315 -15.70 -14.61 1.75
C LEU A 315 -16.96 -13.96 2.34
N LYS A 316 -17.07 -13.97 3.68
CA LYS A 316 -18.24 -13.40 4.35
C LYS A 316 -18.34 -11.89 4.13
N ARG A 317 -17.20 -11.20 4.13
CA ARG A 317 -17.12 -9.76 3.86
C ARG A 317 -17.40 -9.44 2.39
N PHE A 318 -16.94 -10.28 1.47
CA PHE A 318 -17.21 -10.14 0.05
C PHE A 318 -18.71 -10.27 -0.24
N GLU A 319 -19.36 -11.29 0.31
CA GLU A 319 -20.82 -11.48 0.23
C GLU A 319 -21.58 -10.23 0.70
N ASN A 320 -21.27 -9.76 1.92
CA ASN A 320 -21.93 -8.59 2.50
C ASN A 320 -21.70 -7.33 1.66
N SER A 321 -20.51 -7.19 1.07
CA SER A 321 -20.17 -6.05 0.21
C SER A 321 -20.92 -6.10 -1.11
N LEU A 322 -21.05 -7.27 -1.76
CA LEU A 322 -21.87 -7.41 -2.97
C LEU A 322 -23.35 -7.07 -2.70
N LYS A 323 -23.92 -7.63 -1.63
CA LYS A 323 -25.30 -7.36 -1.21
C LYS A 323 -25.55 -5.88 -0.94
N SER A 324 -24.52 -5.10 -0.59
CA SER A 324 -24.68 -3.66 -0.38
C SER A 324 -25.05 -2.90 -1.65
N PHE A 325 -24.71 -3.43 -2.83
CA PHE A 325 -25.02 -2.86 -4.14
C PHE A 325 -26.31 -3.43 -4.78
N GLU A 326 -26.89 -4.50 -4.21
CA GLU A 326 -28.10 -5.12 -4.76
C GLU A 326 -29.26 -4.12 -4.83
N GLY A 327 -29.94 -4.09 -5.98
CA GLY A 327 -31.08 -3.21 -6.23
C GLY A 327 -30.73 -1.73 -6.45
N LEU A 328 -29.46 -1.34 -6.38
CA LEU A 328 -29.04 0.04 -6.68
C LEU A 328 -28.90 0.26 -8.19
N ASP A 329 -29.65 1.23 -8.72
CA ASP A 329 -29.46 1.70 -10.10
C ASP A 329 -28.27 2.68 -10.21
N LEU A 330 -27.07 2.17 -9.98
CA LEU A 330 -25.88 3.00 -9.76
C LEU A 330 -24.88 2.97 -10.92
N PHE A 331 -24.78 1.85 -11.63
CA PHE A 331 -23.69 1.62 -12.58
C PHE A 331 -23.97 2.21 -13.97
N GLN A 332 -22.93 2.75 -14.60
CA GLN A 332 -22.88 2.90 -16.05
C GLN A 332 -22.39 1.58 -16.70
N GLN A 333 -22.26 1.55 -18.03
CA GLN A 333 -21.89 0.34 -18.76
C GLN A 333 -20.58 -0.29 -18.26
N GLU A 334 -19.53 0.51 -18.07
CA GLU A 334 -18.24 -0.01 -17.61
C GLU A 334 -18.28 -0.46 -16.14
N GLY A 335 -18.93 0.31 -15.27
CA GLY A 335 -19.15 -0.11 -13.88
C GLY A 335 -19.93 -1.42 -13.79
N LEU A 336 -20.90 -1.65 -14.67
CA LEU A 336 -21.66 -2.90 -14.72
C LEU A 336 -20.81 -4.09 -15.19
N ILE A 337 -19.83 -3.87 -16.09
CA ILE A 337 -18.88 -4.92 -16.50
C ILE A 337 -18.02 -5.34 -15.31
N TRP A 338 -17.48 -4.38 -14.56
CA TRP A 338 -16.73 -4.65 -13.33
C TRP A 338 -17.58 -5.33 -12.26
N PHE A 339 -18.81 -4.85 -12.03
CA PHE A 339 -19.69 -5.42 -11.02
C PHE A 339 -20.03 -6.89 -11.33
N ARG A 340 -20.39 -7.20 -12.59
CA ARG A 340 -20.64 -8.58 -13.04
C ARG A 340 -19.41 -9.46 -12.92
N TYR A 341 -18.22 -8.90 -13.15
CA TYR A 341 -16.96 -9.61 -12.93
C TYR A 341 -16.77 -9.94 -11.45
N PHE A 342 -17.16 -9.05 -10.53
CA PHE A 342 -17.12 -9.32 -9.09
C PHE A 342 -18.11 -10.41 -8.68
N GLU A 343 -19.36 -10.32 -9.14
CA GLU A 343 -20.39 -11.33 -8.89
C GLU A 343 -19.96 -12.72 -9.38
N SER A 344 -19.40 -12.80 -10.60
CA SER A 344 -18.99 -14.09 -11.18
C SER A 344 -17.87 -14.76 -10.38
N HIS A 345 -16.90 -13.97 -9.89
CA HIS A 345 -15.81 -14.48 -9.05
C HIS A 345 -16.31 -14.93 -7.68
N TYR A 346 -17.23 -14.19 -7.07
CA TYR A 346 -17.83 -14.61 -5.81
C TYR A 346 -18.56 -15.95 -5.94
N VAL A 347 -19.37 -16.13 -7.00
CA VAL A 347 -20.06 -17.40 -7.29
C VAL A 347 -19.06 -18.55 -7.49
N GLU A 348 -17.96 -18.29 -8.20
CA GLU A 348 -16.89 -19.28 -8.38
C GLU A 348 -16.23 -19.68 -7.06
N PHE A 349 -15.89 -18.70 -6.22
CA PHE A 349 -15.29 -18.95 -4.92
C PHE A 349 -16.23 -19.69 -3.97
N GLU A 350 -17.50 -19.27 -3.87
CA GLU A 350 -18.49 -19.97 -3.04
C GLU A 350 -18.65 -21.44 -3.47
N ARG A 351 -18.65 -21.72 -4.77
CA ARG A 351 -18.71 -23.09 -5.29
C ARG A 351 -17.46 -23.90 -4.93
N GLU A 352 -16.27 -23.32 -5.04
CA GLU A 352 -15.01 -24.06 -4.83
C GLU A 352 -14.65 -24.22 -3.34
N ILE A 353 -14.81 -23.15 -2.57
CA ILE A 353 -14.28 -23.03 -1.20
C ILE A 353 -15.26 -22.39 -0.21
N GLY A 354 -16.54 -22.23 -0.57
CA GLY A 354 -17.58 -21.66 0.30
C GLY A 354 -17.77 -22.41 1.62
N TYR A 355 -17.47 -23.71 1.65
CA TYR A 355 -17.53 -24.52 2.88
C TYR A 355 -16.61 -24.00 4.00
N LEU A 356 -15.55 -23.26 3.67
CA LEU A 356 -14.62 -22.70 4.67
C LEU A 356 -15.28 -21.66 5.58
N ARG A 357 -16.36 -21.00 5.14
CA ARG A 357 -17.11 -20.03 5.94
C ARG A 357 -17.65 -20.57 7.26
N THR A 358 -17.97 -21.86 7.28
CA THR A 358 -18.56 -22.55 8.44
C THR A 358 -17.64 -23.62 9.00
N SER A 359 -16.42 -23.75 8.46
CA SER A 359 -15.45 -24.77 8.89
C SER A 359 -14.61 -24.34 10.09
N TYR A 360 -14.61 -23.04 10.42
CA TYR A 360 -13.78 -22.46 11.46
C TYR A 360 -14.60 -21.54 12.37
N ASP A 361 -14.20 -21.47 13.63
CA ASP A 361 -14.69 -20.47 14.57
C ASP A 361 -13.97 -19.14 14.33
N LEU A 362 -14.69 -18.18 13.76
CA LEU A 362 -14.20 -16.83 13.47
C LEU A 362 -14.77 -15.80 14.46
N SER A 363 -15.26 -16.25 15.62
CA SER A 363 -15.69 -15.36 16.68
C SER A 363 -14.54 -14.49 17.19
N TYR A 364 -14.87 -13.30 17.70
CA TYR A 364 -13.92 -12.33 18.24
C TYR A 364 -12.86 -11.80 17.27
N GLN A 365 -12.98 -12.09 15.97
CA GLN A 365 -12.17 -11.45 14.95
C GLN A 365 -12.47 -9.95 14.90
N SER A 366 -11.41 -9.16 14.73
CA SER A 366 -11.51 -7.71 14.60
C SER A 366 -11.84 -7.30 13.16
N TYR A 367 -11.70 -6.01 12.83
CA TYR A 367 -11.78 -5.58 11.43
C TYR A 367 -10.74 -6.29 10.56
N ASP A 368 -9.51 -6.42 11.05
CA ASP A 368 -8.48 -7.22 10.39
C ASP A 368 -8.43 -8.62 10.99
N PHE A 369 -8.06 -9.59 10.15
CA PHE A 369 -7.92 -10.98 10.58
C PHE A 369 -6.76 -11.13 11.56
N ASN A 370 -7.07 -11.55 12.78
CA ASN A 370 -6.11 -11.79 13.85
C ASN A 370 -5.73 -13.28 13.89
N SER A 371 -4.52 -13.59 13.42
CA SER A 371 -4.00 -14.96 13.35
C SER A 371 -3.82 -15.59 14.73
N LYS A 372 -3.49 -14.80 15.76
CA LYS A 372 -3.39 -15.28 17.14
C LYS A 372 -4.73 -15.77 17.66
N VAL A 373 -5.78 -14.94 17.54
CA VAL A 373 -7.16 -15.31 17.95
C VAL A 373 -7.65 -16.52 17.15
N PHE A 374 -7.38 -16.55 15.84
CA PHE A 374 -7.76 -17.69 15.00
C PHE A 374 -7.10 -19.00 15.45
N ASN A 375 -5.80 -18.99 15.70
CA ASN A 375 -5.05 -20.18 16.11
C ASN A 375 -5.43 -20.67 17.52
N GLU A 376 -5.83 -19.76 18.41
CA GLU A 376 -6.35 -20.12 19.75
C GLU A 376 -7.69 -20.84 19.65
N LEU A 377 -8.61 -20.37 18.79
CA LEU A 377 -9.93 -20.97 18.60
C LEU A 377 -9.92 -22.21 17.68
N ASN A 378 -8.95 -22.27 16.77
CA ASN A 378 -8.87 -23.30 15.73
C ASN A 378 -7.45 -23.89 15.68
N PRO A 379 -7.00 -24.64 16.70
CA PRO A 379 -5.66 -25.20 16.72
C PRO A 379 -5.47 -26.21 15.56
N ALA A 380 -4.35 -26.13 14.85
CA ALA A 380 -4.06 -26.98 13.68
C ALA A 380 -3.96 -28.49 13.99
N SER A 381 -3.85 -28.84 15.27
CA SER A 381 -3.98 -30.19 15.83
C SER A 381 -4.84 -30.09 17.10
N PRO A 382 -5.72 -31.07 17.41
CA PRO A 382 -6.39 -31.08 18.70
C PRO A 382 -5.34 -31.11 19.82
N PRO A 383 -5.49 -30.36 20.93
CA PRO A 383 -4.68 -30.59 22.11
C PRO A 383 -4.83 -32.08 22.50
N GLY A 384 -3.69 -32.75 22.68
CA GLY A 384 -3.56 -34.21 22.68
C GLY A 384 -4.69 -34.96 23.38
N LYS A 385 -5.21 -35.97 22.69
CA LYS A 385 -5.85 -37.12 23.31
C LYS A 385 -4.85 -38.27 23.34
#